data_AF-A0A6B3G542-F1
#
_entry.id   AF-A0A6B3G542-F1
#
_cell.length_a   1.000
_cell.length_b   1.000
_cell.length_c   1.000
_cell.angle_alpha   90.00
_cell.angle_beta   90.00
_cell.angle_gamma   90.00
#
_symmetry.space_group_name_H-M   'P 1'
#
loop_
_entity.id
_entity.type
_entity.pdbx_description
1 polymer ?
#
loop_
_entity_poly.entity_id
_entity_poly.type
_entity_poly.pdbx_seq_one_letter_code
_entity_poly.pdbx_strand_id
1 'polypeptide(L)' 'VNGTNLLAFDAHLTWGVEKVKGLAKFAGQGLWNVVVQGTGWVAITSRGTPIVVDCGRGEDETYVDPDALVAWSPNLKV' A
#
# COMPACT_ATOMS: atom_id res chain seq x y z
N VAL A 1 2.78 1.60 0.04
CA VAL A 1 2.26 1.84 1.41
C VAL A 1 1.72 3.26 1.46
N ASN A 2 0.54 3.48 2.05
CA ASN A 2 0.09 4.85 2.30
C ASN A 2 1.10 5.52 3.26
N GLY A 3 1.62 6.69 2.88
CA GLY A 3 2.65 7.37 3.67
C GLY A 3 2.26 7.65 5.12
N THR A 4 0.97 7.88 5.39
CA THR A 4 0.45 8.12 6.76
C THR A 4 0.46 6.87 7.64
N ASN A 5 0.60 5.68 7.03
CA ASN A 5 0.62 4.40 7.73
C ASN A 5 2.04 3.83 7.87
N LEU A 6 3.08 4.50 7.36
CA LEU A 6 4.45 4.02 7.48
C LEU A 6 5.06 4.48 8.81
N LEU A 7 5.41 3.54 9.69
CA LEU A 7 5.99 3.85 11.01
C LEU A 7 7.51 3.93 10.96
N ALA A 8 8.14 2.88 10.41
CA ALA A 8 9.58 2.74 10.31
C ALA A 8 9.92 1.64 9.29
N PHE A 9 11.16 1.64 8.80
CA PHE A 9 11.71 0.57 7.97
C PHE A 9 13.23 0.53 8.16
N ASP A 10 13.84 -0.61 7.86
CA ASP A 10 15.30 -0.75 7.97
C ASP A 10 16.03 0.28 7.11
N ALA A 11 17.05 0.94 7.67
CA ALA A 11 17.73 2.07 7.03
C ALA A 11 18.43 1.72 5.71
N HIS A 12 18.75 0.45 5.47
CA HIS A 12 19.37 -0.01 4.23
C HIS A 12 18.38 -0.26 3.09
N LEU A 13 17.07 -0.16 3.34
CA LEU A 13 16.05 -0.27 2.31
C LEU A 13 15.99 1.00 1.46
N THR A 14 15.78 0.84 0.16
CA THR A 14 15.58 1.96 -0.75
C THR A 14 14.12 2.38 -0.75
N TRP A 15 13.84 3.67 -0.77
CA TRP A 15 12.47 4.18 -0.74
C TRP A 15 12.27 5.43 -1.62
N GLY A 16 11.03 5.66 -2.02
CA GLY A 16 10.63 6.84 -2.78
C GLY A 16 9.13 7.10 -2.69
N VAL A 17 8.73 8.33 -3.03
CA VAL A 17 7.32 8.73 -3.10
C VAL A 17 6.86 8.70 -4.54
N GLU A 18 5.85 7.89 -4.84
CA GLU A 18 5.30 7.72 -6.19
C GLU A 18 3.83 8.11 -6.26
N LYS A 19 3.42 8.66 -7.40
CA LYS A 19 1.99 8.88 -7.66
C LYS A 19 1.30 7.54 -7.85
N VAL A 20 0.10 7.41 -7.30
CA VAL A 20 -0.80 6.29 -7.62
C VAL A 20 -1.05 6.33 -9.14
N LYS A 21 -0.73 5.25 -9.85
CA LYS A 21 -1.07 5.05 -11.27
C LYS A 21 -2.41 4.31 -11.34
N GLY A 22 -3.27 4.69 -12.28
CA GLY A 22 -4.67 4.23 -12.32
C GLY A 22 -5.61 5.35 -11.89
N LEU A 23 -6.74 5.51 -12.60
CA LEU A 23 -7.66 6.66 -12.48
C LEU A 23 -7.93 6.99 -11.01
N ALA A 24 -7.64 8.24 -10.61
CA ALA A 24 -8.49 9.23 -9.93
C ALA A 24 -9.72 8.81 -9.06
N LYS A 25 -9.88 7.53 -8.72
CA LYS A 25 -11.01 6.93 -7.98
C LYS A 25 -10.67 6.70 -6.51
N PHE A 26 -9.41 6.84 -6.10
CA PHE A 26 -8.99 6.87 -4.70
C PHE A 26 -9.16 8.27 -4.08
N ALA A 27 -10.32 8.89 -4.28
CA ALA A 27 -10.68 10.15 -3.62
C ALA A 27 -10.84 9.86 -2.11
N GLY A 28 -9.78 10.04 -1.33
CA GLY A 28 -9.77 9.80 0.12
C GLY A 28 -8.36 9.67 0.71
N GLN A 29 -7.49 8.90 0.05
CA GLN A 29 -6.15 8.55 0.56
C GLN A 29 -5.00 9.44 0.08
N GLY A 30 -5.29 10.41 -0.79
CA GLY A 30 -4.27 11.21 -1.45
C GLY A 30 -3.65 10.51 -2.67
N LEU A 31 -2.88 11.26 -3.45
CA LEU A 31 -2.39 10.84 -4.76
C LEU A 31 -1.02 10.14 -4.71
N TRP A 32 -0.50 9.85 -3.52
CA TRP A 32 0.91 9.51 -3.30
C TRP A 32 1.09 8.32 -2.36
N ASN A 33 2.01 7.41 -2.70
CA ASN A 33 2.45 6.31 -1.84
C ASN A 33 3.94 6.34 -1.61
N VAL A 34 4.36 5.75 -0.49
CA VAL A 34 5.75 5.35 -0.28
C VAL A 34 5.95 3.95 -0.84
N VAL A 35 6.90 3.83 -1.75
CA VAL A 35 7.42 2.55 -2.27
C VAL A 35 8.70 2.25 -1.51
N VAL A 36 8.78 1.05 -0.90
CA VAL A 36 9.96 0.56 -0.17
C VAL A 36 10.42 -0.73 -0.85
N GLN A 37 11.72 -0.86 -1.10
CA GLN A 37 12.32 -1.96 -1.86
C GLN A 37 13.59 -2.48 -1.18
N GLY A 38 13.89 -3.76 -1.38
CA GLY A 38 15.02 -4.46 -0.78
C GLY A 38 14.56 -5.61 0.13
N THR A 39 15.49 -6.14 0.92
CA THR A 39 15.23 -7.21 1.90
C THR A 39 15.47 -6.68 3.30
N GLY A 40 14.43 -6.69 4.12
CA GLY A 40 14.44 -6.12 5.47
C GLY A 40 13.03 -5.98 6.01
N TRP A 41 12.90 -5.24 7.10
CA TRP A 41 11.64 -5.03 7.80
C TRP A 41 11.01 -3.67 7.50
N VAL A 42 9.69 -3.67 7.42
CA VAL A 42 8.84 -2.48 7.34
C VAL A 42 7.77 -2.59 8.41
N ALA A 43 7.71 -1.59 9.29
CA ALA A 43 6.65 -1.44 10.28
C ALA A 43 5.59 -0.47 9.76
N ILE A 44 4.33 -0.90 9.77
CA ILE A 44 3.17 -0.11 9.35
C ILE A 44 2.14 -0.03 10.47
N THR A 45 1.34 1.03 10.48
CA THR A 45 0.24 1.23 11.41
C THR A 45 -1.11 1.11 10.70
N SER A 46 -2.13 0.66 11.44
CA SER A 46 -3.52 0.66 11.00
C SER A 46 -4.40 1.29 12.07
N ARG A 47 -5.54 1.85 11.66
CA ARG A 47 -6.61 2.19 12.61
C ARG A 47 -7.47 0.94 12.80
N GLY A 48 -7.45 0.39 14.00
CA GLY A 48 -8.11 -0.90 14.29
C GLY A 48 -7.30 -2.10 13.79
N THR A 49 -7.93 -3.27 13.84
CA THR A 49 -7.31 -4.56 13.51
C THR A 49 -7.07 -4.68 12.00
N PRO A 50 -5.83 -4.87 11.54
CA PRO A 50 -5.55 -5.06 10.12
C PRO A 50 -6.03 -6.44 9.65
N ILE A 51 -6.50 -6.51 8.41
CA ILE A 51 -6.76 -7.76 7.69
C ILE A 51 -5.87 -7.83 6.46
N VAL A 52 -5.43 -9.04 6.10
CA VAL A 52 -4.69 -9.29 4.86
C VAL A 52 -5.65 -9.98 3.90
N VAL A 53 -5.84 -9.38 2.74
CA VAL A 53 -6.65 -9.96 1.66
C VAL A 53 -5.69 -10.56 0.63
N ASP A 54 -5.87 -11.84 0.33
CA ASP A 54 -5.16 -12.48 -0.78
C ASP A 54 -5.88 -12.12 -2.08
N CYS A 55 -5.34 -11.13 -2.79
CA CYS A 55 -5.80 -10.77 -4.12
C CYS A 55 -5.41 -11.90 -5.07
N GLY A 56 -6.34 -12.84 -5.30
CA GLY A 56 -6.10 -14.08 -6.02
C GLY A 56 -5.43 -13.93 -7.39
N ARG A 57 -4.98 -15.06 -7.97
CA ARG A 57 -4.26 -15.11 -9.26
C ARG A 57 -5.17 -15.12 -10.50
N GLY A 58 -6.46 -14.79 -10.36
CA GLY A 58 -7.52 -15.06 -11.35
C GLY A 58 -8.30 -13.83 -11.82
N GLU A 59 -9.57 -14.04 -12.20
CA GLU A 59 -10.49 -13.00 -12.70
C GLU A 59 -11.23 -12.22 -11.61
N ASP A 60 -11.11 -12.63 -10.35
CA ASP A 60 -11.82 -12.00 -9.23
C ASP A 60 -11.15 -10.69 -8.82
N GLU A 61 -11.84 -9.58 -9.08
CA GLU A 61 -11.43 -8.27 -8.59
C GLU A 61 -11.67 -8.14 -7.08
N THR A 62 -10.64 -7.70 -6.36
CA THR A 62 -10.77 -7.34 -4.94
C THR A 62 -11.03 -5.86 -4.82
N TYR A 63 -12.15 -5.50 -4.19
CA TYR A 63 -12.49 -4.11 -3.90
C TYR A 63 -12.27 -3.82 -2.42
N VAL A 64 -11.66 -2.67 -2.16
CA VAL A 64 -11.45 -2.13 -0.82
C VAL A 64 -11.89 -0.67 -0.80
N ASP A 65 -12.40 -0.22 0.33
CA ASP A 65 -12.56 1.21 0.58
C ASP A 65 -11.17 1.86 0.53
N PRO A 66 -10.92 2.87 -0.33
CA PRO A 66 -9.69 3.63 -0.32
C PRO A 66 -9.28 4.00 1.10
N ASP A 67 -10.19 4.50 1.94
CA ASP A 67 -9.84 5.00 3.26
C ASP A 67 -9.37 3.94 4.26
N ALA A 68 -9.63 2.67 3.95
CA ALA A 68 -9.16 1.51 4.72
C ALA A 68 -7.88 0.86 4.14
N LEU A 69 -7.40 1.27 2.96
CA LEU A 69 -6.26 0.66 2.29
C LEU A 69 -4.92 1.12 2.89
N VAL A 70 -4.26 0.23 3.62
CA VAL A 70 -2.97 0.53 4.28
C VAL A 70 -1.77 0.33 3.34
N ALA A 71 -1.73 -0.81 2.65
CA ALA A 71 -0.65 -1.20 1.75
C ALA A 71 -1.09 -2.31 0.79
N TRP A 72 -0.34 -2.49 -0.30
CA TRP A 72 -0.51 -3.60 -1.23
C TRP A 72 0.84 -4.00 -1.84
N SER A 73 0.88 -5.21 -2.40
CA SER A 73 2.05 -5.74 -3.09
C SER A 73 2.30 -5.03 -4.43
N PRO A 74 3.55 -4.71 -4.80
CA PRO A 74 3.86 -3.90 -5.99
C PRO A 74 3.44 -4.56 -7.32
N ASN A 75 3.21 -5.88 -7.33
CA ASN A 75 2.81 -6.64 -8.51
C ASN A 75 1.29 -6.71 -8.72
N LEU A 76 0.50 -6.12 -7.81
CA LEU A 76 -0.95 -6.03 -7.98
C LEU A 76 -1.27 -5.03 -9.10
N LYS A 77 -2.14 -5.44 -10.04
CA LYS A 77 -2.74 -4.49 -10.98
C LYS A 77 -3.85 -3.75 -10.24
N VAL A 78 -3.65 -2.46 -10.03
CA VAL A 78 -4.55 -1.52 -9.34
C VAL A 78 -5.04 -0.44 -10.30
#